data_AF-A0A016QLT1-F1
#
_entry.id   AF-A0A016QLT1-F1
#
_cell.length_a   1.000
_cell.length_b   1.000
_cell.length_c   1.000
_cell.angle_alpha   90.00
_cell.angle_beta   90.00
_cell.angle_gamma   90.00
#
_symmetry.space_group_name_H-M   'P 1'
#
loop_
_entity.id
_entity.type
_entity.pdbx_description
1 polymer ?
#
loop_
_entity_poly.entity_id
_entity_poly.type
_entity_poly.pdbx_seq_one_letter_code
_entity_poly.pdbx_strand_id
1 'polypeptide(L)'
;MRFPKAAILLTMLALSACSGSDEPNDTNIRKAVEARMGGPKLICRPEYVKLNEQAAYPVDERTAQDMADLSRLGLIEVQGDDQVFVLKATSKAQPYVKDGQLCLAQFRYGKLKSVADRKVTSSGLNTLVAHITPIIEPAPMVPAHWPDGIQTIKGIRGMTADMVQTNEGWKATSESLY
;
A
#
# COMPACT_ATOMS: atom_id res chain seq x y z
N MET A 1 -45.49 13.23 65.99
CA MET A 1 -44.41 13.81 65.16
C MET A 1 -43.85 12.69 64.29
N ARG A 2 -43.97 12.84 62.96
CA ARG A 2 -43.63 11.83 61.95
C ARG A 2 -42.25 12.13 61.37
N PHE A 3 -41.37 11.13 61.31
CA PHE A 3 -40.14 11.19 60.51
C PHE A 3 -40.40 10.52 59.16
N PRO A 4 -40.13 11.15 58.00
CA PRO A 4 -40.15 10.47 56.72
C PRO A 4 -38.78 9.81 56.49
N LYS A 5 -38.77 8.49 56.24
CA LYS A 5 -37.62 7.82 55.64
C LYS A 5 -37.69 8.03 54.12
N ALA A 6 -36.70 8.73 53.60
CA ALA A 6 -36.52 8.98 52.18
C ALA A 6 -36.38 7.65 51.41
N ALA A 7 -37.25 7.47 50.42
CA ALA A 7 -37.09 6.45 49.40
C ALA A 7 -35.96 6.91 48.46
N ILE A 8 -34.82 6.22 48.52
CA ILE A 8 -33.73 6.38 47.56
C ILE A 8 -34.20 5.75 46.24
N LEU A 9 -34.57 6.60 45.28
CA LEU A 9 -34.73 6.20 43.88
C LEU A 9 -33.36 5.76 43.37
N LEU A 10 -33.16 4.46 43.18
CA LEU A 10 -32.10 3.96 42.31
C LEU A 10 -32.54 4.17 40.86
N THR A 11 -32.07 5.25 40.26
CA THR A 11 -32.05 5.41 38.80
C THR A 11 -31.06 4.39 38.25
N MET A 12 -31.56 3.24 37.80
CA MET A 12 -30.82 2.38 36.89
C MET A 12 -30.61 3.14 35.58
N LEU A 13 -29.43 3.74 35.42
CA LEU A 13 -28.94 4.09 34.09
C LEU A 13 -28.74 2.77 33.33
N ALA A 14 -29.73 2.44 32.51
CA ALA A 14 -29.56 1.50 31.42
C ALA A 14 -28.47 2.07 30.50
N LEU A 15 -27.24 1.60 30.69
CA LEU A 15 -26.21 1.64 29.67
C LEU A 15 -26.72 0.78 28.52
N SER A 16 -27.39 1.41 27.57
CA SER A 16 -27.61 0.86 26.24
C SER A 16 -26.23 0.52 25.68
N ALA A 17 -25.88 -0.76 25.76
CA ALA A 17 -24.80 -1.35 25.01
C ALA A 17 -25.13 -1.16 23.52
N CYS A 18 -24.66 -0.07 22.93
CA CYS A 18 -24.41 0.01 21.49
C CYS A 18 -23.17 -0.84 21.22
N SER A 19 -23.27 -2.16 21.41
CA SER A 19 -22.30 -3.12 20.93
C SER A 19 -22.58 -3.34 19.45
N GLY A 20 -22.17 -2.38 18.62
CA GLY A 20 -22.04 -2.61 17.18
C GLY A 20 -20.83 -3.51 16.96
N SER A 21 -20.95 -4.80 17.30
CA SER A 21 -19.97 -5.81 16.91
C SER A 21 -20.20 -6.13 15.43
N ASP A 22 -19.84 -5.20 14.55
CA ASP A 22 -19.97 -5.42 13.11
C ASP A 22 -19.13 -6.65 12.72
N GLU A 23 -19.82 -7.73 12.34
CA GLU A 23 -19.18 -8.93 11.82
C GLU A 23 -18.27 -8.56 10.63
N PRO A 24 -17.11 -9.23 10.48
CA PRO A 24 -16.18 -8.91 9.42
C PRO A 24 -16.82 -9.25 8.06
N ASN A 25 -16.95 -8.24 7.19
CA ASN A 25 -17.50 -8.36 5.84
C ASN A 25 -16.58 -7.64 4.83
N ASP A 26 -16.77 -7.91 3.53
CA ASP A 26 -15.88 -7.37 2.49
C ASP A 26 -15.81 -5.84 2.51
N THR A 27 -16.90 -5.18 2.87
CA THR A 27 -16.97 -3.72 2.87
C THR A 27 -16.18 -3.13 4.03
N ASN A 28 -16.34 -3.63 5.25
CA ASN A 28 -15.63 -3.09 6.41
C ASN A 28 -14.14 -3.47 6.41
N ILE A 29 -13.78 -4.68 5.96
CA ILE A 29 -12.38 -5.09 5.80
C ILE A 29 -11.69 -4.27 4.71
N ARG A 30 -12.33 -4.07 3.54
CA ARG A 30 -11.78 -3.22 2.48
C ARG A 30 -11.52 -1.81 2.98
N LYS A 31 -12.50 -1.19 3.65
CA LYS A 31 -12.34 0.18 4.20
C LYS A 31 -11.18 0.27 5.17
N ALA A 32 -11.02 -0.71 6.05
CA ALA A 32 -9.93 -0.72 7.04
C ALA A 32 -8.55 -0.91 6.40
N VAL A 33 -8.44 -1.74 5.36
CA VAL A 33 -7.22 -1.90 4.55
C VAL A 33 -6.91 -0.59 3.81
N GLU A 34 -7.89 -0.03 3.09
CA GLU A 34 -7.73 1.24 2.37
C GLU A 34 -7.29 2.38 3.31
N ALA A 35 -7.92 2.51 4.47
CA ALA A 35 -7.56 3.52 5.47
C ALA A 35 -6.11 3.35 5.97
N ARG A 36 -5.66 2.10 6.12
CA ARG A 36 -4.31 1.79 6.62
C ARG A 36 -3.22 1.95 5.56
N MET A 37 -3.54 1.65 4.31
CA MET A 37 -2.65 1.85 3.16
C MET A 37 -2.54 3.32 2.78
N GLY A 38 -3.61 4.10 3.02
CA GLY A 38 -3.72 5.50 2.66
C GLY A 38 -4.08 5.67 1.18
N GLY A 39 -3.57 6.76 0.59
CA GLY A 39 -3.76 7.05 -0.83
C GLY A 39 -2.79 6.32 -1.75
N PRO A 40 -2.88 6.57 -3.08
CA PRO A 40 -1.97 5.98 -4.05
C PRO A 40 -0.50 6.24 -3.69
N LYS A 41 0.33 5.20 -3.76
CA LYS A 41 1.77 5.27 -3.52
C LYS A 41 2.53 5.09 -4.82
N LEU A 42 3.41 6.03 -5.12
CA LEU A 42 4.26 5.97 -6.30
C LEU A 42 5.30 4.86 -6.18
N ILE A 43 5.54 4.16 -7.28
CA ILE A 43 6.52 3.09 -7.41
C ILE A 43 7.61 3.59 -8.34
N CYS A 44 8.80 3.76 -7.77
CA CYS A 44 9.96 4.28 -8.47
C CYS A 44 10.92 3.11 -8.74
N ARG A 45 11.02 2.72 -10.02
CA ARG A 45 11.86 1.64 -10.54
C ARG A 45 12.48 2.13 -11.85
N PRO A 46 13.63 1.59 -12.29
CA PRO A 46 14.51 0.64 -11.62
C PRO A 46 15.27 1.29 -10.45
N GLU A 47 15.59 0.54 -9.41
CA GLU A 47 16.29 1.00 -8.18
C GLU A 47 17.66 1.68 -8.44
N TYR A 48 18.16 1.60 -9.67
CA TYR A 48 19.46 2.08 -10.14
C TYR A 48 19.38 3.35 -11.00
N VAL A 49 18.17 3.79 -11.37
CA VAL A 49 17.95 5.03 -12.12
C VAL A 49 17.77 6.18 -11.15
N LYS A 50 18.86 6.49 -10.44
CA LYS A 50 18.94 7.76 -9.72
C LYS A 50 19.31 8.85 -10.72
N LEU A 51 18.40 9.80 -10.90
CA LEU A 51 18.60 10.89 -11.84
C LEU A 51 19.70 11.80 -11.32
N ASN A 52 20.55 12.27 -12.23
CA ASN A 52 21.66 13.18 -11.95
C ASN A 52 22.72 12.63 -10.98
N GLU A 53 22.74 11.32 -10.74
CA GLU A 53 23.82 10.63 -10.03
C GLU A 53 24.67 9.84 -11.02
N GLN A 54 25.99 9.79 -10.80
CA GLN A 54 26.88 8.91 -11.56
C GLN A 54 26.66 7.46 -11.11
N ALA A 55 26.42 6.58 -12.06
CA ALA A 55 26.28 5.15 -11.84
C ALA A 55 27.15 4.36 -12.83
N ALA A 56 27.63 3.20 -12.41
CA ALA A 56 28.27 2.25 -13.32
C ALA A 56 27.21 1.59 -14.20
N TYR A 57 27.54 1.27 -15.45
CA TYR A 57 26.63 0.57 -16.36
C TYR A 57 26.03 -0.69 -15.72
N PRO A 58 24.72 -0.96 -15.90
CA PRO A 58 24.11 -2.13 -15.31
C PRO A 58 24.77 -3.39 -15.87
N VAL A 59 25.11 -4.32 -15.00
CA VAL A 59 25.68 -5.62 -15.39
C VAL A 59 24.58 -6.65 -15.70
N ASP A 60 23.32 -6.34 -15.43
CA ASP A 60 22.18 -7.23 -15.69
C ASP A 60 21.36 -6.78 -16.92
N GLU A 61 20.99 -7.76 -17.76
CA GLU A 61 20.29 -7.54 -19.03
C GLU A 61 18.93 -6.85 -18.85
N ARG A 62 18.24 -7.09 -17.72
CA ARG A 62 16.93 -6.50 -17.46
C ARG A 62 17.03 -5.00 -17.23
N THR A 63 17.98 -4.55 -16.43
CA THR A 63 18.18 -3.11 -16.21
C THR A 63 18.63 -2.40 -17.48
N ALA A 64 19.49 -3.04 -18.29
CA ALA A 64 19.89 -2.49 -19.59
C ALA A 64 18.69 -2.34 -20.54
N GLN A 65 17.80 -3.34 -20.57
CA GLN A 65 16.55 -3.29 -21.34
C GLN A 65 15.62 -2.17 -20.84
N ASP A 66 15.44 -2.03 -19.52
CA ASP A 66 14.64 -0.96 -18.92
C ASP A 66 15.17 0.43 -19.34
N MET A 67 16.50 0.66 -19.25
CA MET A 67 17.11 1.92 -19.68
C MET A 67 16.91 2.20 -21.18
N ALA A 68 17.09 1.18 -22.03
CA ALA A 68 16.89 1.31 -23.47
C ALA A 68 15.43 1.68 -23.81
N ASP A 69 14.47 1.07 -23.12
CA ASP A 69 13.05 1.36 -23.32
C ASP A 69 12.66 2.76 -22.84
N LEU A 70 13.17 3.19 -21.68
CA LEU A 70 12.94 4.55 -21.18
C LEU A 70 13.56 5.61 -22.09
N SER A 71 14.73 5.34 -22.66
CA SER A 71 15.36 6.22 -23.64
C SER A 71 14.58 6.26 -24.95
N ARG A 72 14.12 5.12 -25.47
CA ARG A 72 13.27 5.01 -26.66
C ARG A 72 11.93 5.74 -26.49
N LEU A 73 11.38 5.74 -25.28
CA LEU A 73 10.17 6.50 -24.93
C LEU A 73 10.44 8.01 -24.78
N GLY A 74 11.70 8.44 -24.82
CA GLY A 74 12.12 9.83 -24.64
C GLY A 74 11.90 10.31 -23.21
N LEU A 75 11.95 9.42 -22.21
CA LEU A 75 11.81 9.76 -20.80
C LEU A 75 13.16 10.08 -20.16
N ILE A 76 14.24 9.45 -20.64
CA ILE A 76 15.60 9.70 -20.15
C ILE A 76 16.58 9.97 -21.27
N GLU A 77 17.60 10.74 -20.94
CA GLU A 77 18.85 10.87 -21.68
C GLU A 77 19.96 10.22 -20.86
N VAL A 78 20.79 9.42 -21.53
CA VAL A 78 21.99 8.82 -20.95
C VAL A 78 23.18 9.69 -21.33
N GLN A 79 23.92 10.21 -20.36
CA GLN A 79 25.15 10.97 -20.59
C GLN A 79 26.31 10.27 -19.89
N GLY A 80 27.37 9.90 -20.61
CA GLY A 80 28.47 9.13 -20.02
C GLY A 80 29.42 8.57 -21.05
N ASP A 81 30.39 7.81 -20.57
CA ASP A 81 31.32 6.98 -21.36
C ASP A 81 30.97 5.49 -21.20
N ASP A 82 31.89 4.58 -21.52
CA ASP A 82 31.64 3.14 -21.45
C ASP A 82 31.69 2.57 -20.01
N GLN A 83 32.08 3.38 -19.02
CA GLN A 83 32.26 2.93 -17.63
C GLN A 83 31.21 3.50 -16.69
N VAL A 84 30.88 4.78 -16.87
CA VAL A 84 29.92 5.49 -16.02
C VAL A 84 28.93 6.28 -16.85
N PHE A 85 27.70 6.35 -16.36
CA PHE A 85 26.64 7.17 -16.94
C PHE A 85 25.93 8.00 -15.88
N VAL A 86 25.27 9.05 -16.36
CA VAL A 86 24.32 9.90 -15.63
C VAL A 86 23.01 9.87 -16.41
N LEU A 87 21.93 9.54 -15.72
CA LEU A 87 20.59 9.61 -16.29
C LEU A 87 19.97 10.97 -16.02
N LYS A 88 19.50 11.61 -17.08
CA LYS A 88 18.75 12.86 -17.00
C LYS A 88 17.32 12.62 -17.42
N ALA A 89 16.37 13.11 -16.61
CA ALA A 89 14.97 13.12 -17.00
C ALA A 89 14.75 14.21 -18.05
N THR A 90 14.09 13.85 -19.14
CA THR A 90 13.65 14.82 -20.16
C THR A 90 12.47 15.64 -19.64
N SER A 91 12.08 16.69 -20.37
CA SER A 91 10.86 17.46 -20.07
C SER A 91 9.60 16.57 -20.04
N LYS A 92 9.58 15.50 -20.85
CA LYS A 92 8.47 14.55 -20.92
C LYS A 92 8.36 13.70 -19.65
N ALA A 93 9.47 13.47 -18.97
CA ALA A 93 9.50 12.65 -17.77
C ALA A 93 9.22 13.42 -16.48
N GLN A 94 9.27 14.77 -16.50
CA GLN A 94 9.10 15.61 -15.31
C GLN A 94 7.85 15.29 -14.46
N PRO A 95 6.67 14.98 -15.04
CA PRO A 95 5.50 14.62 -14.24
C PRO A 95 5.66 13.33 -13.41
N TYR A 96 6.65 12.50 -13.75
CA TYR A 96 6.93 11.21 -13.11
C TYR A 96 8.18 11.26 -12.23
N VAL A 97 8.84 12.41 -12.13
CA VAL A 97 10.02 12.56 -11.27
C VAL A 97 9.58 12.88 -9.85
N LYS A 98 10.04 12.07 -8.90
CA LYS A 98 9.87 12.33 -7.47
C LYS A 98 11.14 11.96 -6.72
N ASP A 99 11.63 12.87 -5.88
CA ASP A 99 12.81 12.68 -5.03
C ASP A 99 14.04 12.15 -5.80
N GLY A 100 14.25 12.64 -7.03
CA GLY A 100 15.37 12.24 -7.88
C GLY A 100 15.20 10.88 -8.59
N GLN A 101 14.01 10.28 -8.56
CA GLN A 101 13.71 8.99 -9.17
C GLN A 101 12.56 9.08 -10.17
N LEU A 102 12.53 8.15 -11.13
CA LEU A 102 11.40 7.98 -12.04
C LEU A 102 10.36 7.03 -11.47
N CYS A 103 9.17 7.54 -11.24
CA CYS A 103 8.04 6.82 -10.67
C CYS A 103 6.98 6.58 -11.73
N LEU A 104 7.11 5.45 -12.40
CA LEU A 104 6.33 5.09 -13.58
C LEU A 104 5.17 4.15 -13.28
N ALA A 105 4.85 3.93 -12.01
CA ALA A 105 3.62 3.28 -11.61
C ALA A 105 3.15 3.83 -10.26
N GLN A 106 1.89 3.54 -9.96
CA GLN A 106 1.34 3.75 -8.63
C GLN A 106 0.66 2.48 -8.14
N PHE A 107 0.91 2.16 -6.90
CA PHE A 107 0.06 1.28 -6.12
C PHE A 107 -1.19 2.06 -5.69
N ARG A 108 -2.39 1.57 -6.01
CA ARG A 108 -3.64 2.28 -5.66
C ARG A 108 -4.31 1.76 -4.41
N TYR A 109 -4.66 0.48 -4.41
CA TYR A 109 -5.26 -0.22 -3.29
C TYR A 109 -5.11 -1.72 -3.52
N GLY A 110 -5.33 -2.49 -2.48
CA GLY A 110 -5.32 -3.94 -2.56
C GLY A 110 -6.74 -4.52 -2.64
N LYS A 111 -6.96 -5.51 -3.51
CA LYS A 111 -8.20 -6.31 -3.51
C LYS A 111 -8.07 -7.44 -2.50
N LEU A 112 -9.06 -7.57 -1.63
CA LEU A 112 -9.19 -8.75 -0.77
C LEU A 112 -9.32 -10.00 -1.65
N LYS A 113 -8.48 -11.01 -1.42
CA LYS A 113 -8.48 -12.24 -2.21
C LYS A 113 -9.71 -13.10 -1.89
N SER A 114 -10.01 -13.31 -0.60
CA SER A 114 -11.32 -13.75 -0.10
C SER A 114 -11.41 -13.69 1.43
N VAL A 115 -12.64 -13.84 1.94
CA VAL A 115 -13.04 -14.03 3.34
C VAL A 115 -12.68 -15.42 3.88
N ALA A 116 -12.46 -16.41 3.02
CA ALA A 116 -12.26 -17.80 3.45
C ALA A 116 -10.87 -18.08 4.03
N ASP A 117 -9.90 -17.17 3.85
CA ASP A 117 -8.54 -17.31 4.38
C ASP A 117 -8.38 -16.70 5.80
N ARG A 118 -9.50 -16.38 6.46
CA ARG A 118 -9.53 -15.76 7.79
C ARG A 118 -9.19 -16.78 8.87
N LYS A 119 -8.08 -16.59 9.58
CA LYS A 119 -7.84 -17.28 10.85
C LYS A 119 -8.30 -16.39 12.00
N VAL A 120 -9.36 -16.78 12.70
CA VAL A 120 -9.81 -16.13 13.94
C VAL A 120 -9.14 -16.86 15.11
N THR A 121 -8.28 -16.18 15.87
CA THR A 121 -7.68 -16.75 17.08
C THR A 121 -8.54 -16.44 18.30
N SER A 122 -9.09 -17.47 18.93
CA SER A 122 -9.89 -17.35 20.15
C SER A 122 -8.99 -17.27 21.38
N SER A 123 -8.53 -16.07 21.72
CA SER A 123 -7.89 -15.77 23.01
C SER A 123 -8.17 -14.34 23.48
N GLY A 124 -9.41 -13.87 23.28
CA GLY A 124 -9.91 -12.59 23.80
C GLY A 124 -9.71 -11.37 22.90
N LEU A 125 -9.01 -11.50 21.79
CA LEU A 125 -8.90 -10.47 20.74
C LEU A 125 -9.49 -11.03 19.44
N ASN A 126 -10.55 -10.42 18.93
CA ASN A 126 -11.11 -10.74 17.61
C ASN A 126 -10.12 -10.26 16.55
N THR A 127 -9.13 -11.10 16.24
CA THR A 127 -8.14 -10.85 15.20
C THR A 127 -8.44 -11.66 13.95
N LEU A 128 -8.09 -11.09 12.79
CA LEU A 128 -8.36 -11.67 11.48
C LEU A 128 -7.19 -11.38 10.55
N VAL A 129 -6.78 -12.35 9.75
CA VAL A 129 -5.78 -12.15 8.68
C VAL A 129 -6.48 -12.15 7.33
N ALA A 130 -6.23 -11.14 6.51
CA ALA A 130 -6.78 -10.96 5.17
C ALA A 130 -5.65 -10.93 4.12
N HIS A 131 -5.75 -11.75 3.07
CA HIS A 131 -4.80 -11.70 1.96
C HIS A 131 -5.20 -10.66 0.92
N ILE A 132 -4.24 -9.86 0.50
CA ILE A 132 -4.43 -8.68 -0.33
C ILE A 132 -3.66 -8.85 -1.63
N THR A 133 -4.37 -8.73 -2.75
CA THR A 133 -3.78 -8.64 -4.09
C THR A 133 -3.57 -7.18 -4.44
N PRO A 134 -2.32 -6.71 -4.65
CA PRO A 134 -2.07 -5.32 -4.97
C PRO A 134 -2.65 -4.96 -6.36
N ILE A 135 -3.26 -3.78 -6.48
CA ILE A 135 -3.54 -3.18 -7.79
C ILE A 135 -2.45 -2.16 -8.08
N ILE A 136 -1.75 -2.40 -9.19
CA ILE A 136 -0.72 -1.52 -9.71
C ILE A 136 -1.20 -0.94 -11.03
N GLU A 137 -1.15 0.38 -11.12
CA GLU A 137 -1.45 1.11 -12.36
C GLU A 137 -0.14 1.69 -12.90
N PRO A 138 0.36 1.21 -14.04
CA PRO A 138 1.49 1.85 -14.70
C PRO A 138 1.09 3.23 -15.23
N ALA A 139 2.05 4.14 -15.30
CA ALA A 139 1.86 5.43 -15.95
C ALA A 139 1.50 5.23 -17.43
N PRO A 140 0.75 6.17 -18.04
CA PRO A 140 0.54 6.15 -19.48
C PRO A 140 1.91 6.07 -20.16
N MET A 141 2.03 5.22 -21.20
CA MET A 141 3.23 5.03 -22.03
C MET A 141 4.30 4.07 -21.51
N VAL A 142 4.12 3.48 -20.33
CA VAL A 142 5.05 2.48 -19.79
C VAL A 142 5.01 1.19 -20.62
N PRO A 143 6.15 0.55 -20.93
CA PRO A 143 6.19 -0.69 -21.71
C PRO A 143 5.39 -1.81 -21.03
N ALA A 144 4.74 -2.66 -21.83
CA ALA A 144 3.84 -3.72 -21.32
C ALA A 144 4.52 -4.74 -20.39
N HIS A 145 5.83 -4.96 -20.54
CA HIS A 145 6.60 -5.89 -19.70
C HIS A 145 7.11 -5.24 -18.40
N TRP A 146 7.10 -3.91 -18.30
CA TRP A 146 7.65 -3.19 -17.15
C TRP A 146 6.89 -3.50 -15.84
N PRO A 147 5.54 -3.63 -15.84
CA PRO A 147 4.80 -4.10 -14.67
C PRO A 147 5.23 -5.46 -14.12
N ASP A 148 5.77 -6.36 -14.95
CA ASP A 148 6.25 -7.67 -14.48
C ASP A 148 7.44 -7.52 -13.54
N GLY A 149 8.26 -6.49 -13.73
CA GLY A 149 9.32 -6.10 -12.80
C GLY A 149 8.76 -5.66 -11.45
N ILE A 150 7.64 -4.93 -11.43
CA ILE A 150 7.00 -4.45 -10.20
C ILE A 150 6.46 -5.62 -9.36
N GLN A 151 5.88 -6.63 -10.02
CA GLN A 151 5.39 -7.82 -9.34
C GLN A 151 6.50 -8.57 -8.60
N THR A 152 7.78 -8.28 -8.85
CA THR A 152 8.92 -8.88 -8.12
C THR A 152 9.24 -8.22 -6.77
N ILE A 153 8.70 -7.04 -6.50
CA ILE A 153 8.99 -6.28 -5.28
C ILE A 153 8.36 -7.00 -4.08
N LYS A 154 9.20 -7.38 -3.10
CA LYS A 154 8.77 -8.15 -1.91
C LYS A 154 7.61 -7.49 -1.15
N GLY A 155 7.62 -6.16 -1.02
CA GLY A 155 6.53 -5.42 -0.37
C GLY A 155 5.21 -5.44 -1.14
N ILE A 156 5.25 -5.72 -2.44
CA ILE A 156 4.08 -5.79 -3.32
C ILE A 156 3.54 -7.22 -3.37
N ARG A 157 4.40 -8.24 -3.29
CA ARG A 157 4.01 -9.65 -3.33
C ARG A 157 3.27 -10.06 -2.05
N GLY A 158 2.00 -10.44 -2.19
CA GLY A 158 1.29 -11.19 -1.15
C GLY A 158 1.13 -10.43 0.17
N MET A 159 0.64 -9.19 0.08
CA MET A 159 0.35 -8.38 1.26
C MET A 159 -0.68 -9.08 2.15
N THR A 160 -0.44 -9.07 3.46
CA THR A 160 -1.42 -9.48 4.48
C THR A 160 -1.89 -8.26 5.25
N ALA A 161 -3.14 -8.33 5.69
CA ALA A 161 -3.73 -7.37 6.62
C ALA A 161 -4.18 -8.13 7.86
N ASP A 162 -3.41 -7.96 8.94
CA ASP A 162 -3.75 -8.32 10.30
C ASP A 162 -4.75 -7.28 10.78
N MET A 163 -5.89 -7.75 11.23
CA MET A 163 -7.04 -6.93 11.56
C MET A 163 -7.37 -7.13 13.02
N VAL A 164 -7.69 -6.04 13.70
CA VAL A 164 -8.18 -6.05 15.08
C VAL A 164 -9.53 -5.35 15.14
N GLN A 165 -10.49 -5.96 15.85
CA GLN A 165 -11.75 -5.29 16.12
C GLN A 165 -11.57 -4.28 17.27
N THR A 166 -11.98 -3.04 17.03
CA THR A 166 -11.98 -1.95 18.02
C THR A 166 -13.40 -1.42 18.22
N ASN A 167 -13.61 -0.54 19.20
CA ASN A 167 -14.92 0.11 19.43
C ASN A 167 -15.39 0.98 18.24
N GLU A 168 -14.47 1.36 17.35
CA GLU A 168 -14.75 2.14 16.14
C GLU A 168 -14.94 1.25 14.88
N GLY A 169 -14.87 -0.08 15.05
CA GLY A 169 -14.89 -1.07 13.97
C GLY A 169 -13.53 -1.73 13.74
N TRP A 170 -13.41 -2.42 12.60
CA TRP A 170 -12.19 -3.14 12.21
C TRP A 170 -11.06 -2.18 11.81
N LYS A 171 -9.84 -2.45 12.29
CA LYS A 171 -8.63 -1.72 11.91
C LYS A 171 -7.54 -2.68 11.43
N ALA A 172 -6.85 -2.33 10.34
CA ALA A 172 -5.70 -3.07 9.84
C ALA A 172 -4.41 -2.58 10.51
N THR A 173 -3.55 -3.49 10.93
CA THR A 173 -2.32 -3.20 11.70
C THR A 173 -1.03 -3.66 11.02
N SER A 174 -1.08 -4.57 10.03
CA SER A 174 0.14 -5.10 9.38
C SER A 174 1.06 -4.03 8.80
N GLU A 175 2.36 -4.21 9.01
CA GLU A 175 3.41 -3.34 8.45
C GLU A 175 3.52 -3.45 6.94
N SER A 176 3.18 -4.59 6.33
CA SER A 176 3.20 -4.81 4.88
C SER A 176 2.21 -3.93 4.09
N LEU A 177 1.36 -3.16 4.79
CA LEU A 177 0.47 -2.17 4.19
C LEU A 177 1.11 -0.77 4.09
N TYR A 178 2.33 -0.56 4.63
CA TYR A 178 3.12 0.67 4.48
C TYR A 178 4.01 0.67 3.24
#